data_AF-A0A328AFY9-F1
#
_entry.id   AF-A0A328AFY9-F1
#
_cell.length_a   1.000
_cell.length_b   1.000
_cell.length_c   1.000
_cell.angle_alpha   90.00
_cell.angle_beta   90.00
_cell.angle_gamma   90.00
#
_symmetry.space_group_name_H-M   'P 1'
#
loop_
_entity.id
_entity.type
_entity.pdbx_description
1 polymer ?
#
loop_
_entity_poly.entity_id
_entity_poly.type
_entity_poly.pdbx_seq_one_letter_code
_entity_poly.pdbx_strand_id
1 'polypeptide(L)' 'MKKASEYRLHAEECRALAAQMELGEKRDQLISMAAHWDRMAIERAELIARHPELAMEGEREEETGGASRRGG' A
#
# COMPACT_ATOMS: atom_id res chain seq x y z
N MET A 1 9.81 -0.65 4.09
CA MET A 1 8.48 -0.84 4.72
C MET A 1 7.55 0.32 4.36
N LYS A 2 6.48 0.08 3.58
CA LYS A 2 5.58 1.13 3.03
C LYS A 2 4.83 1.93 4.11
N LYS A 3 4.49 3.20 3.82
CA LYS A 3 3.75 4.12 4.71
C LYS A 3 2.26 3.74 4.79
N ALA A 4 1.62 4.05 5.92
CA ALA A 4 0.17 3.84 6.10
C ALA A 4 -0.67 4.56 5.02
N SER A 5 -0.23 5.75 4.60
CA SER A 5 -0.84 6.52 3.51
C SER A 5 -0.79 5.79 2.16
N GLU A 6 0.31 5.08 1.87
CA GLU A 6 0.45 4.32 0.62
C GLU A 6 -0.49 3.11 0.60
N TYR A 7 -0.65 2.43 1.73
CA TYR A 7 -1.62 1.34 1.84
C TYR A 7 -3.06 1.83 1.60
N ARG A 8 -3.44 3.02 2.10
CA ARG A 8 -4.75 3.62 1.81
C ARG A 8 -4.92 3.96 0.33
N LEU A 9 -3.88 4.50 -0.30
CA LEU A 9 -3.88 4.78 -1.73
C LEU A 9 -4.13 3.49 -2.55
N HIS A 10 -3.42 2.41 -2.21
CA HIS A 10 -3.60 1.12 -2.91
C HIS A 10 -5.01 0.54 -2.68
N ALA A 11 -5.58 0.72 -1.49
CA ALA A 11 -6.96 0.32 -1.20
C ALA A 11 -7.96 1.10 -2.07
N GLU A 12 -7.76 2.41 -2.21
CA GLU A 12 -8.58 3.27 -3.06
C GLU A 12 -8.45 2.93 -4.54
N GLU A 13 -7.24 2.67 -5.05
CA GLU A 13 -7.02 2.22 -6.42
C GLU A 13 -7.71 0.88 -6.70
N CYS A 14 -7.58 -0.09 -5.78
CA CYS A 14 -8.26 -1.39 -5.91
C CYS A 14 -9.79 -1.22 -5.94
N ARG A 15 -10.35 -0.32 -5.11
CA ARG A 15 -11.79 0.02 -5.15
C ARG A 15 -12.19 0.71 -6.44
N ALA A 16 -11.40 1.66 -6.93
CA ALA A 16 -11.68 2.40 -8.15
C ALA A 16 -11.64 1.48 -9.38
N LEU A 17 -10.73 0.52 -9.41
CA LEU A 17 -10.69 -0.54 -10.43
C LEU A 17 -11.91 -1.46 -10.31
N ALA A 18 -12.22 -1.94 -9.10
CA ALA A 18 -13.39 -2.80 -8.88
C ALA A 18 -14.71 -2.13 -9.28
N ALA A 19 -14.82 -0.80 -9.08
CA ALA A 19 -16.01 -0.02 -9.46
C ALA A 19 -16.20 0.07 -10.98
N GLN A 20 -15.12 0.00 -11.76
CA GLN A 20 -15.16 0.00 -13.23
C GLN A 20 -15.37 -1.40 -13.82
N MET A 21 -15.34 -2.45 -12.98
CA MET A 21 -15.49 -3.83 -13.43
C MET A 21 -16.94 -4.32 -13.27
N GLU A 22 -17.34 -5.14 -14.21
CA GLU A 22 -18.57 -5.93 -14.09
C GLU A 22 -18.48 -6.88 -12.89
N LEU A 23 -19.65 -7.29 -12.39
CA LEU A 23 -19.75 -8.26 -11.31
C LEU A 23 -19.10 -9.57 -11.72
N GLY A 24 -18.19 -10.06 -10.89
CA GLY A 24 -17.46 -11.29 -11.13
C GLY A 24 -16.29 -11.48 -10.18
N GLU A 25 -15.70 -12.67 -10.22
CA GLU A 25 -14.66 -13.10 -9.27
C GLU A 25 -13.46 -12.14 -9.20
N LYS A 26 -13.07 -11.54 -10.34
CA LYS A 26 -11.99 -10.55 -10.37
C LYS A 26 -12.33 -9.26 -9.61
N ARG A 27 -13.58 -8.80 -9.66
CA ARG A 27 -14.04 -7.65 -8.89
C ARG A 27 -14.02 -7.96 -7.41
N ASP A 28 -14.48 -9.15 -7.02
CA ASP A 28 -14.46 -9.58 -5.61
C ASP A 28 -13.04 -9.72 -5.08
N GLN A 29 -12.10 -10.20 -5.91
CA GLN A 29 -10.68 -10.22 -5.58
C GLN A 29 -10.13 -8.81 -5.34
N LEU A 30 -10.44 -7.83 -6.20
CA LEU A 30 -10.01 -6.44 -6.00
C LEU A 30 -10.60 -5.82 -4.73
N ILE A 31 -11.86 -6.10 -4.42
CA ILE A 31 -12.50 -5.65 -3.18
C ILE A 31 -11.82 -6.28 -1.96
N SER A 32 -11.52 -7.59 -2.00
CA SER A 32 -10.79 -8.30 -0.95
C SER A 32 -9.38 -7.74 -0.75
N MET A 33 -8.67 -7.45 -1.86
CA MET A 33 -7.37 -6.79 -1.83
C MET A 33 -7.47 -5.40 -1.20
N ALA A 34 -8.45 -4.58 -1.59
CA ALA A 34 -8.66 -3.27 -1.00
C ALA A 34 -8.89 -3.34 0.52
N ALA A 35 -9.69 -4.30 0.98
CA ALA A 35 -9.92 -4.52 2.40
C ALA A 35 -8.65 -4.95 3.15
N HIS A 36 -7.80 -5.77 2.52
CA HIS A 36 -6.50 -6.15 3.07
C HIS A 36 -5.57 -4.94 3.21
N TRP A 37 -5.49 -4.09 2.19
CA TRP A 37 -4.69 -2.86 2.21
C TRP A 37 -5.18 -1.89 3.30
N ASP A 38 -6.49 -1.70 3.45
CA ASP A 38 -7.05 -0.87 4.53
C ASP A 38 -6.68 -1.42 5.91
N ARG A 39 -6.72 -2.74 6.11
CA ARG A 39 -6.31 -3.35 7.38
C ARG A 39 -4.85 -3.06 7.68
N MET A 40 -3.95 -3.22 6.71
CA MET A 40 -2.53 -2.90 6.91
C MET A 40 -2.30 -1.41 7.16
N ALA A 41 -3.07 -0.53 6.53
CA ALA A 41 -3.02 0.91 6.80
C ALA A 41 -3.41 1.22 8.25
N ILE A 42 -4.48 0.59 8.76
CA ILE A 42 -4.95 0.76 10.13
C ILE A 42 -3.90 0.21 11.11
N GLU A 43 -3.45 -1.02 10.92
CA GLU A 43 -2.42 -1.64 11.77
C GLU A 43 -1.15 -0.78 11.82
N ARG A 44 -0.72 -0.24 10.67
CA ARG A 44 0.43 0.66 10.63
C ARG A 44 0.18 1.99 11.31
N ALA A 45 -1.01 2.57 11.16
CA ALA A 45 -1.38 3.82 11.84
C ALA A 45 -1.43 3.63 13.36
N GLU A 46 -1.99 2.52 13.84
CA GLU A 46 -2.01 2.16 15.26
C GLU A 46 -0.60 1.94 15.81
N LEU A 47 0.25 1.25 15.04
CA LEU A 47 1.64 1.02 15.41
C LEU A 47 2.40 2.35 15.53
N ILE A 48 2.25 3.26 14.57
CA ILE A 48 2.86 4.60 14.61
C ILE A 48 2.29 5.42 15.77
N ALA A 49 0.99 5.31 16.08
CA ALA A 49 0.39 6.02 17.20
C ALA A 49 0.98 5.58 18.55
N ARG A 50 1.35 4.30 18.68
CA ARG A 50 2.05 3.76 19.86
C ARG A 50 3.55 4.04 19.84
N HIS A 51 4.14 4.08 18.67
CA HIS A 51 5.58 4.22 18.43
C HIS A 51 5.84 5.29 17.35
N PRO A 52 5.76 6.58 17.71
CA PRO A 52 5.90 7.67 16.74
C PRO A 52 7.27 7.69 16.07
N GLU A 53 8.30 7.08 16.68
CA GLU A 53 9.62 6.88 16.05
C GLU A 53 9.56 6.08 14.73
N LEU A 54 8.59 5.18 14.57
CA LEU A 54 8.43 4.33 13.38
C LEU A 54 7.82 5.09 12.18
N ALA A 55 7.37 6.32 12.38
CA ALA A 55 6.90 7.18 11.29
C ALA A 55 8.05 7.58 10.34
N MET A 56 9.26 7.75 10.87
CA MET A 56 10.43 8.23 10.10
C MET A 56 11.21 7.10 9.40
N GLU A 57 11.06 5.85 9.82
CA GLU A 57 11.79 4.72 9.21
C GLU A 57 11.24 4.34 7.83
N GLY A 58 9.99 4.73 7.53
CA GLY A 58 9.38 4.53 6.21
C GLY A 58 9.97 5.38 5.08
N GLU A 59 10.92 6.27 5.36
CA GLU A 59 11.52 7.19 4.37
C GLU A 59 12.89 6.74 3.85
N ARG A 60 13.57 5.82 4.56
CA ARG A 60 14.95 5.42 4.22
C ARG A 60 15.08 4.32 3.17
N GLU A 61 13.99 3.68 2.77
CA GLU A 61 14.04 2.56 1.81
C GLU A 61 13.74 2.95 0.35
N GLU A 62 13.42 4.21 0.04
CA GLU A 62 13.16 4.65 -1.36
C GLU A 62 14.38 5.26 -2.09
N GLU A 63 15.58 5.24 -1.50
CA GLU A 63 16.81 5.71 -2.17
C GLU A 63 17.84 4.60 -2.48
N THR A 64 17.44 3.32 -2.48
CA THR A 64 18.33 2.22 -2.90
C THR A 64 17.62 1.23 -3.81
N GLY A 65 17.54 1.55 -5.10
CA GLY A 65 17.06 0.63 -6.12
C GLY A 65 17.06 1.20 -7.54
N GLY A 66 17.09 2.54 -7.67
CA GLY A 66 17.29 3.25 -8.92
C GLY A 66 18.76 3.39 -9.32
N ALA A 67 19.57 2.32 -9.33
CA ALA A 67 20.92 2.40 -9.89
C ALA A 67 21.44 1.03 -10.35
N SER A 68 21.00 0.57 -11.53
CA SER A 68 21.95 0.02 -12.51
C SER A 68 21.32 -0.02 -13.90
N ARG A 69 21.40 1.11 -14.60
CA ARG A 69 21.44 1.09 -16.07
C ARG A 69 22.89 0.80 -16.47
N ARG A 70 23.03 -0.02 -17.53
CA ARG A 70 24.13 -0.08 -18.50
C ARG A 70 25.41 -0.86 -18.14
N GLY A 71 25.74 -1.81 -19.03
CA GLY A 71 27.04 -1.86 -19.70
C GLY A 71 27.81 -3.17 -19.58
N GLY A 72 28.06 -3.84 -20.72
CA GLY A 72 28.99 -4.96 -20.86
C GLY A 72 28.60 -5.89 -21.98
#